data_AF-A0A0F9CR97-F1
#
_entry.id   AF-A0A0F9CR97-F1
#
_cell.length_a   1.000
_cell.length_b   1.000
_cell.length_c   1.000
_cell.angle_alpha   90.00
_cell.angle_beta   90.00
_cell.angle_gamma   90.00
#
_symmetry.space_group_name_H-M   'P 1'
#
loop_
_entity.id
_entity.type
_entity.pdbx_description
1 polymer ?
#
loop_
_entity_poly.entity_id
_entity_poly.type
_entity_poly.pdbx_seq_one_letter_code
_entity_poly.pdbx_strand_id
1 'polypeptide(L)'
;MNSECDNNIIVDTAEFQGVVDKYIIEDVKSYGMPVGESIFATCKAIGRLQERLGNTVMAYKRDIQLHFCNTTKAKGANIKRVLLDRFGEKGTKKKKGITYGLKDHAWSAFALCIWYQDNHCN
;
A
#
# COMPACT_ATOMS: atom_id res chain seq x y z
N MET A 1 27.63 -0.97 11.42
CA MET A 1 27.86 -2.23 10.69
C MET A 1 26.84 -3.21 11.23
N ASN A 2 26.04 -3.77 10.31
CA ASN A 2 24.89 -4.69 10.51
C ASN A 2 23.63 -4.00 11.06
N SER A 3 22.42 -4.25 10.54
CA SER A 3 21.99 -5.26 9.57
C SER A 3 20.74 -4.77 8.82
N GLU A 4 20.78 -4.96 7.50
CA GLU A 4 19.69 -5.44 6.64
C GLU A 4 18.32 -4.74 6.79
N CYS A 5 18.07 -3.81 5.87
CA CYS A 5 16.71 -3.51 5.40
C CYS A 5 16.10 -4.80 4.84
N ASP A 6 15.33 -5.49 5.67
CA ASP A 6 14.63 -6.71 5.28
C ASP A 6 13.53 -6.38 4.27
N ASN A 7 13.86 -6.68 3.01
CA ASN A 7 13.00 -6.63 1.83
C ASN A 7 11.92 -7.72 1.85
N ASN A 8 10.98 -7.67 2.80
CA ASN A 8 9.85 -8.59 2.83
C ASN A 8 8.52 -7.86 2.66
N ILE A 9 8.20 -7.54 1.40
CA ILE A 9 6.80 -7.38 1.01
C ILE A 9 6.31 -8.76 0.60
N ILE A 10 5.92 -9.52 1.62
CA ILE A 10 5.36 -10.85 1.49
C ILE A 10 3.85 -10.70 1.30
N VAL A 11 3.37 -11.14 0.14
CA VAL A 11 1.95 -11.16 -0.24
C VAL A 11 1.32 -12.55 -0.02
N ASP A 12 1.96 -13.39 0.80
CA ASP A 12 1.46 -14.71 1.18
C ASP A 12 1.63 -14.92 2.69
N THR A 13 0.50 -14.96 3.41
CA THR A 13 0.48 -15.06 4.87
C THR A 13 1.03 -16.38 5.40
N ALA A 14 1.26 -17.39 4.55
CA ALA A 14 1.71 -18.71 4.97
C ALA A 14 3.21 -18.80 5.34
N GLU A 15 4.05 -17.85 4.91
CA GLU A 15 5.52 -17.95 5.06
C GLU A 15 6.19 -16.72 5.73
N PHE A 16 5.43 -15.73 6.18
CA PHE A 16 6.01 -14.55 6.86
C PHE A 16 6.46 -14.91 8.29
N GLN A 17 7.77 -15.04 8.50
CA GLN A 17 8.39 -15.27 9.83
C GLN A 17 8.76 -13.98 10.57
N GLY A 18 8.38 -12.80 10.08
CA GLY A 18 8.66 -11.52 10.70
C GLY A 18 7.61 -11.08 11.72
N VAL A 19 7.91 -10.01 12.45
CA VAL A 19 6.90 -9.27 13.23
C VAL A 19 6.26 -8.24 12.30
N VAL A 20 4.92 -8.22 12.20
CA VAL A 20 4.21 -7.14 11.52
C VAL A 20 3.92 -6.05 12.55
N ASP A 21 4.60 -4.92 12.46
CA ASP A 21 4.39 -3.80 13.38
C ASP A 21 3.07 -3.08 13.14
N LYS A 22 2.69 -2.89 11.87
CA LYS A 22 1.55 -2.07 11.44
C LYS A 22 0.90 -2.64 10.18
N TYR A 23 -0.43 -2.49 10.09
CA TYR A 23 -1.19 -2.79 8.88
C TYR A 23 -1.72 -1.49 8.25
N ILE A 24 -1.40 -1.24 6.98
CA ILE A 24 -1.85 -0.03 6.29
C ILE A 24 -3.08 -0.35 5.45
N ILE A 25 -4.16 0.41 5.63
CA ILE A 25 -5.42 0.22 4.90
C ILE A 25 -5.76 1.50 4.15
N GLU A 26 -6.06 1.41 2.85
CA GLU A 26 -6.62 2.53 2.10
C GLU A 26 -8.03 2.80 2.61
N ASP A 27 -8.26 4.01 3.11
CA ASP A 27 -9.53 4.41 3.70
C ASP A 27 -10.32 5.35 2.78
N VAL A 28 -11.63 5.38 2.99
CA VAL A 28 -12.59 6.20 2.24
C VAL A 28 -12.93 7.45 3.04
N LYS A 29 -12.79 8.61 2.41
CA LYS A 29 -13.21 9.89 2.98
C LYS A 29 -14.40 10.45 2.21
N SER A 30 -15.51 10.70 2.90
CA SER A 30 -16.66 11.43 2.35
C SER A 30 -16.54 12.92 2.66
N TYR A 31 -16.95 13.76 1.71
CA TYR A 31 -17.00 15.22 1.83
C TYR A 31 -18.44 15.75 1.79
N GLY A 32 -19.40 14.95 2.28
CA GLY A 32 -20.81 15.35 2.38
C GLY A 32 -21.67 15.08 1.15
N MET A 33 -21.17 14.32 0.17
CA MET A 33 -21.94 13.89 -1.00
C MET A 33 -22.63 12.53 -0.74
N PRO A 34 -23.85 12.30 -1.28
CA PRO A 34 -24.46 10.97 -1.29
C PRO A 34 -23.54 9.94 -1.96
N VAL A 35 -23.50 8.73 -1.41
CA VAL A 35 -22.69 7.63 -1.93
C VAL A 35 -23.55 6.37 -2.13
N GLY A 36 -23.18 5.55 -3.11
CA GLY A 36 -23.86 4.29 -3.39
C GLY A 36 -23.54 3.19 -2.39
N GLU A 37 -24.29 2.09 -2.47
CA GLU A 37 -24.15 0.91 -1.60
C GLU A 37 -22.72 0.35 -1.56
N SER A 38 -22.01 0.35 -2.70
CA SER A 38 -20.64 -0.16 -2.81
C SER A 38 -19.66 0.57 -1.89
N ILE A 39 -19.89 1.86 -1.61
CA ILE A 39 -19.09 2.61 -0.65
C ILE A 39 -19.34 2.11 0.77
N PHE A 40 -20.59 1.87 1.16
CA PHE A 40 -20.89 1.28 2.47
C PHE A 40 -20.36 -0.15 2.60
N ALA A 41 -20.39 -0.94 1.53
CA ALA A 41 -19.76 -2.27 1.50
C ALA A 41 -18.25 -2.17 1.75
N THR A 42 -17.60 -1.17 1.15
CA THR A 42 -16.17 -0.88 1.37
C THR A 42 -15.90 -0.46 2.82
N CYS A 43 -16.68 0.46 3.38
CA CYS A 43 -16.54 0.88 4.79
C CYS A 43 -16.71 -0.30 5.76
N LYS A 44 -17.66 -1.21 5.51
CA LYS A 44 -17.84 -2.44 6.30
C LYS A 44 -16.64 -3.37 6.20
N ALA A 45 -16.05 -3.52 5.00
CA ALA A 45 -14.85 -4.32 4.82
C ALA A 45 -13.63 -3.72 5.54
N ILE A 46 -13.44 -2.41 5.44
CA ILE A 46 -12.41 -1.67 6.19
C ILE A 46 -12.58 -1.88 7.70
N GLY A 47 -13.81 -1.76 8.21
CA GLY A 47 -14.11 -2.02 9.63
C GLY A 47 -13.72 -3.44 10.08
N ARG A 48 -14.06 -4.46 9.29
CA ARG A 48 -13.68 -5.86 9.57
C ARG A 48 -12.16 -6.09 9.53
N LEU A 49 -11.46 -5.44 8.60
CA LEU A 49 -10.01 -5.50 8.53
C LEU A 49 -9.37 -4.85 9.76
N GLN A 50 -9.87 -3.68 10.18
CA GLN A 50 -9.39 -3.02 11.39
C GLN A 50 -9.58 -3.89 12.64
N GLU A 51 -10.76 -4.47 12.81
CA GLU A 51 -11.05 -5.38 13.91
C GLU A 51 -10.12 -6.60 13.91
N ARG A 52 -9.90 -7.22 12.74
CA ARG A 52 -9.09 -8.44 12.64
C ARG A 52 -7.60 -8.20 12.79
N LEU A 53 -7.10 -7.08 12.27
CA LEU A 53 -5.68 -6.76 12.17
C LEU A 53 -5.17 -5.93 13.35
N GLY A 54 -6.05 -5.25 14.08
CA GLY A 54 -5.70 -4.47 15.27
C GLY A 54 -4.93 -3.20 14.91
N ASN A 55 -3.60 -3.25 14.96
CA ASN A 55 -2.71 -2.09 14.85
C ASN A 55 -2.66 -1.51 13.43
N THR A 56 -3.74 -0.84 13.04
CA THR A 56 -3.96 -0.36 11.67
C THR A 56 -3.68 1.14 11.52
N VAL A 57 -3.26 1.54 10.32
CA VAL A 57 -3.06 2.94 9.92
C VAL A 57 -3.91 3.20 8.69
N MET A 58 -4.79 4.20 8.78
CA MET A 58 -5.65 4.59 7.67
C MET A 58 -4.91 5.54 6.76
N ALA A 59 -4.86 5.22 5.47
CA ALA A 59 -4.21 6.00 4.44
C ALA A 59 -5.24 6.50 3.43
N TYR A 60 -5.34 7.81 3.23
CA TYR A 60 -6.28 8.37 2.27
C TYR A 60 -5.65 8.47 0.88
N LYS A 61 -6.40 8.05 -0.15
CA LYS A 61 -5.97 8.10 -1.55
C LYS A 61 -5.41 9.47 -1.96
N ARG A 62 -6.01 10.55 -1.48
CA ARG A 62 -5.54 11.93 -1.74
C ARG A 62 -4.08 12.12 -1.31
N ASP A 63 -3.72 11.62 -0.14
CA ASP A 63 -2.39 11.81 0.44
C ASP A 63 -1.37 10.90 -0.26
N ILE A 64 -1.76 9.67 -0.61
CA ILE A 64 -0.96 8.78 -1.47
C ILE A 64 -0.64 9.44 -2.81
N GLN A 65 -1.64 10.02 -3.47
CA GLN A 65 -1.47 10.67 -4.77
C GLN A 65 -0.57 11.90 -4.67
N LEU A 66 -0.72 12.71 -3.63
CA LEU A 66 0.12 13.88 -3.39
C LEU A 66 1.57 13.46 -3.11
N HIS A 67 1.77 12.44 -2.29
CA HIS A 67 3.09 11.93 -1.95
C HIS A 67 3.89 11.46 -3.17
N PHE A 68 3.29 10.61 -4.02
CA PHE A 68 4.01 10.04 -5.15
C PHE A 68 4.04 10.94 -6.39
N CYS A 69 3.00 11.75 -6.60
CA CYS A 69 2.81 12.42 -7.89
C CYS A 69 2.62 13.94 -7.78
N ASN A 70 2.68 14.52 -6.57
CA ASN A 70 2.45 15.95 -6.33
C ASN A 70 1.11 16.48 -6.89
N THR A 71 0.11 15.59 -7.03
CA THR A 71 -1.22 15.95 -7.57
C THR A 71 -2.28 14.98 -7.08
N THR A 72 -3.48 15.47 -6.78
CA THR A 72 -4.65 14.66 -6.40
C THR A 72 -5.33 13.97 -7.59
N LYS A 73 -4.88 14.25 -8.82
CA LYS A 73 -5.45 13.68 -10.05
C LYS A 73 -4.75 12.40 -10.51
N ALA A 74 -3.73 11.94 -9.80
CA ALA A 74 -2.92 10.80 -10.21
C ALA A 74 -3.73 9.49 -10.25
N LYS A 75 -3.53 8.70 -11.32
CA LYS A 75 -4.10 7.36 -11.43
C LYS A 75 -3.10 6.31 -10.93
N GLY A 76 -3.56 5.08 -10.69
CA GLY A 76 -2.69 3.98 -10.25
C GLY A 76 -1.49 3.75 -11.18
N ALA A 77 -1.65 3.95 -12.49
CA ALA A 77 -0.55 3.86 -13.45
C ALA A 77 0.58 4.90 -13.20
N ASN A 78 0.22 6.10 -12.75
CA ASN A 78 1.19 7.15 -12.44
C ASN A 78 1.99 6.78 -11.18
N ILE A 79 1.29 6.36 -10.12
CA ILE A 79 1.91 5.91 -8.85
C ILE A 79 2.82 4.72 -9.12
N LYS A 80 2.34 3.74 -9.90
CA LYS A 80 3.13 2.57 -10.30
C LYS A 80 4.39 2.96 -11.06
N ARG A 81 4.34 3.95 -11.97
CA ARG A 81 5.53 4.45 -12.66
C ARG A 81 6.55 4.98 -11.66
N VAL A 82 6.13 5.84 -10.73
CA VAL A 82 7.02 6.39 -9.68
C VAL A 82 7.65 5.28 -8.83
N LEU A 83 6.88 4.26 -8.47
CA LEU A 83 7.40 3.10 -7.73
C LEU A 83 8.41 2.29 -8.56
N LEU A 84 8.16 2.09 -9.86
CA LEU A 84 9.11 1.41 -10.75
C LEU A 84 10.39 2.22 -10.93
N ASP A 85 10.28 3.55 -11.03
CA ASP A 85 11.44 4.44 -11.15
C ASP A 85 12.28 4.41 -9.86
N ARG A 86 11.63 4.25 -8.69
CA ARG A 86 12.31 4.17 -7.37
C ARG A 86 12.90 2.80 -7.05
N PHE A 87 12.20 1.71 -7.36
CA PHE A 87 12.54 0.35 -6.91
C PHE A 87 12.97 -0.60 -8.05
N GLY A 88 13.01 -0.10 -9.28
CA GLY A 88 13.37 -0.84 -10.48
C GLY A 88 12.17 -1.43 -11.23
N GLU A 89 12.44 -1.88 -12.46
CA GLU A 89 11.43 -2.47 -13.34
C GLU A 89 10.74 -3.71 -12.74
N LYS A 90 9.59 -4.09 -13.32
CA LYS A 90 8.81 -5.24 -12.87
C LYS A 90 9.66 -6.51 -12.86
N GLY A 91 9.80 -7.10 -11.67
CA GLY A 91 10.53 -8.32 -11.45
C GLY A 91 10.05 -9.51 -12.29
N THR A 92 10.99 -10.37 -12.67
CA THR A 92 10.75 -11.65 -13.37
C THR A 92 11.34 -12.81 -12.57
N LYS A 93 10.98 -14.05 -12.92
CA LYS A 93 11.58 -15.25 -12.27
C LYS A 93 13.12 -15.25 -12.34
N LYS A 94 13.69 -14.79 -13.47
CA LYS A 94 15.13 -14.74 -13.71
C LYS A 94 15.83 -13.56 -13.05
N LYS A 95 15.11 -12.43 -12.91
CA LYS A 95 15.59 -11.20 -12.27
C LYS A 95 14.49 -10.68 -11.38
N LYS A 96 14.41 -11.19 -10.14
CA LYS A 96 13.32 -10.89 -9.21
C LYS A 96 13.32 -9.41 -8.85
N GLY A 97 14.31 -8.90 -8.12
CA GLY A 97 14.25 -7.53 -7.61
C GLY A 97 13.07 -7.30 -6.65
N ILE A 98 12.90 -6.06 -6.18
CA ILE A 98 11.92 -5.69 -5.15
C ILE A 98 10.48 -5.84 -5.66
N THR A 99 10.24 -5.55 -6.94
CA THR A 99 8.89 -5.53 -7.52
C THR A 99 8.41 -6.89 -8.04
N TYR A 100 9.17 -7.96 -7.80
CA TYR A 100 8.78 -9.32 -8.18
C TYR A 100 7.49 -9.74 -7.46
N GLY A 101 6.59 -10.40 -8.19
CA GLY A 101 5.31 -10.86 -7.63
C GLY A 101 4.22 -9.79 -7.55
N LEU A 102 4.55 -8.50 -7.69
CA LEU A 102 3.55 -7.43 -7.69
C LEU A 102 2.66 -7.49 -8.95
N LYS A 103 1.38 -7.79 -8.74
CA LYS A 103 0.32 -7.83 -9.75
C LYS A 103 -0.94 -7.12 -9.24
N ASP A 104 -1.71 -6.55 -10.17
CA ASP A 104 -3.03 -5.97 -9.89
C ASP A 104 -3.03 -5.05 -8.64
N HIS A 105 -3.86 -5.35 -7.65
CA HIS A 105 -4.01 -4.58 -6.42
C HIS A 105 -2.80 -4.63 -5.48
N ALA A 106 -1.86 -5.57 -5.67
CA ALA A 106 -0.64 -5.60 -4.88
C ALA A 106 0.23 -4.37 -5.12
N TRP A 107 0.12 -3.72 -6.30
CA TRP A 107 0.78 -2.43 -6.54
C TRP A 107 0.22 -1.30 -5.69
N SER A 108 -1.09 -1.27 -5.48
CA SER A 108 -1.71 -0.30 -4.57
C SER A 108 -1.29 -0.55 -3.13
N ALA A 109 -1.32 -1.80 -2.68
CA ALA A 109 -0.85 -2.16 -1.34
C ALA A 109 0.63 -1.78 -1.13
N PHE A 110 1.49 -2.02 -2.13
CA PHE A 110 2.88 -1.58 -2.08
C PHE A 110 3.01 -0.06 -1.93
N ALA A 111 2.21 0.71 -2.67
CA ALA A 111 2.18 2.17 -2.55
C ALA A 111 1.83 2.63 -1.13
N LEU A 112 0.86 1.98 -0.47
CA LEU A 112 0.48 2.30 0.91
C LEU A 112 1.64 2.06 1.89
N CYS A 113 2.33 0.93 1.76
CA CYS A 113 3.48 0.61 2.61
C CYS A 113 4.61 1.64 2.43
N ILE A 114 4.93 1.99 1.19
CA ILE A 114 5.99 2.97 0.90
C ILE A 114 5.60 4.37 1.39
N TRP A 115 4.35 4.79 1.19
CA TRP A 115 3.88 6.06 1.75
C TRP A 115 4.02 6.10 3.27
N TYR A 116 3.62 5.02 3.97
CA TYR A 116 3.75 4.96 5.42
C TYR A 116 5.22 5.06 5.86
N GLN A 117 6.09 4.25 5.24
CA GLN A 117 7.52 4.24 5.50
C GLN A 117 8.14 5.63 5.35
N ASP A 118 7.84 6.34 4.27
CA ASP A 118 8.42 7.65 3.98
C ASP A 118 7.98 8.75 4.95
N ASN A 119 6.78 8.63 5.54
CA ASN A 119 6.16 9.69 6.34
C ASN A 119 6.18 9.44 7.85
N HIS A 120 6.43 8.20 8.32
CA HIS A 120 6.22 7.83 9.73
C HIS A 120 7.38 7.05 10.37
N CYS A 121 8.37 6.62 9.60
CA CYS A 121 9.50 5.81 10.10
C CYS A 121 10.85 6.55 10.06
N ASN A 122 10.85 7.89 10.08
CA ASN A 122 12.07 8.72 10.11
C ASN A 122 12.65 8.85 11.52
#